data_AF-A0A1W1CSD3-F1
#
_entry.id   AF-A0A1W1CSD3-F1
#
_cell.length_a   1.000
_cell.length_b   1.000
_cell.length_c   1.000
_cell.angle_alpha   90.00
_cell.angle_beta   90.00
_cell.angle_gamma   90.00
#
_symmetry.space_group_name_H-M   'P 1'
#
loop_
_entity.id
_entity.type
_entity.pdbx_description
1 polymer ?
#
loop_
_entity_poly.entity_id
_entity_poly.type
_entity_poly.pdbx_seq_one_letter_code
_entity_poly.pdbx_strand_id
1 'polypeptide(L)'
;MLFPIFVIATLLELYVIIAVGNNIGAFNTVMLVVITAFIGSFLLKQQGFSTLRKAQHSMMQGQNPSFEMLEGVVIMVSGILLLTPGFITDTVGLLGLMPWSRELLLIHFLQKNTEKIFKTTQTTKEKDAIEGEFWED
;
A
#
# COMPACT_ATOMS: atom_id res chain seq x y z
N MET A 1 -2.07 8.44 23.66
CA MET A 1 -2.18 9.92 23.64
C MET A 1 -2.46 10.43 22.22
N LEU A 2 -3.46 9.86 21.52
CA LEU A 2 -3.68 10.11 20.09
C LEU A 2 -4.58 11.33 19.79
N PHE A 3 -5.42 11.70 20.76
CA PHE A 3 -6.32 12.85 20.68
C PHE A 3 -5.66 14.17 20.24
N PRO A 4 -4.54 14.65 20.84
CA PRO A 4 -3.93 15.92 20.44
C PRO A 4 -3.42 15.90 18.98
N ILE A 5 -2.91 14.77 18.51
CA ILE A 5 -2.43 14.63 17.12
C ILE A 5 -3.58 14.78 16.14
N PHE A 6 -4.71 14.13 16.42
CA PHE A 6 -5.92 14.23 15.60
C PHE A 6 -6.48 15.65 15.54
N VAL A 7 -6.51 16.36 16.68
CA VAL A 7 -6.97 17.75 16.75
C VAL A 7 -6.06 18.67 15.92
N ILE A 8 -4.75 18.55 16.07
CA ILE A 8 -3.78 19.36 15.32
C ILE A 8 -3.92 19.10 13.82
N ALA A 9 -4.01 17.83 13.41
CA ALA A 9 -4.20 17.47 12.01
C ALA A 9 -5.47 18.10 11.42
N THR A 10 -6.59 18.02 12.14
CA THR A 10 -7.88 18.59 11.70
C THR A 10 -7.82 20.12 11.59
N LEU A 11 -7.17 20.79 12.55
CA LEU A 11 -6.99 22.25 12.49
C LEU A 11 -6.11 22.68 11.32
N LEU A 12 -5.08 21.89 11.01
CA LEU A 12 -4.20 22.16 9.88
C LEU A 12 -4.94 22.00 8.54
N GLU A 13 -5.80 21.00 8.40
CA GLU A 13 -6.68 20.85 7.23
C GLU A 13 -7.58 22.06 7.02
N LEU A 14 -8.24 22.51 8.11
CA LEU A 14 -9.10 23.69 8.05
C LEU A 14 -8.32 24.93 7.63
N TYR A 15 -7.10 25.10 8.15
CA TYR A 15 -6.21 26.19 7.75
C TYR A 15 -5.88 26.14 6.25
N VAL A 16 -5.54 24.96 5.70
CA VAL A 16 -5.23 24.80 4.27
C VAL A 16 -6.45 25.07 3.40
N ILE A 17 -7.63 24.56 3.76
CA ILE A 17 -8.88 24.81 3.02
C ILE A 17 -9.19 26.30 2.99
N ILE A 18 -9.05 27.01 4.12
CA ILE A 18 -9.26 28.47 4.19
C ILE A 18 -8.22 29.20 3.35
N ALA A 19 -6.94 28.83 3.44
CA ALA A 19 -5.87 29.45 2.66
C ALA A 19 -6.09 29.30 1.15
N VAL A 20 -6.49 28.11 0.69
CA VAL A 20 -6.85 27.86 -0.71
C VAL A 20 -8.13 28.62 -1.08
N GLY A 21 -9.16 28.57 -0.23
CA GLY A 21 -10.41 29.34 -0.38
C GLY A 21 -10.21 30.84 -0.56
N ASN A 22 -9.25 31.42 0.15
CA ASN A 22 -8.90 32.84 0.01
C ASN A 22 -8.18 33.16 -1.32
N ASN A 23 -7.48 32.18 -1.91
CA ASN A 23 -6.70 32.38 -3.14
C ASN A 23 -7.53 32.15 -4.41
N ILE A 24 -8.37 31.10 -4.44
CA ILE A 24 -9.14 30.71 -5.64
C ILE A 24 -10.67 30.89 -5.49
N GLY A 25 -11.14 31.28 -4.30
CA GLY A 25 -12.55 31.44 -3.97
C GLY A 25 -13.18 30.18 -3.36
N ALA A 26 -14.09 30.37 -2.40
CA ALA A 26 -14.73 29.28 -1.66
C ALA A 26 -15.45 28.26 -2.55
N PHE A 27 -16.15 28.72 -3.59
CA PHE A 27 -16.86 27.84 -4.51
C PHE A 27 -15.91 26.89 -5.26
N ASN A 28 -14.79 27.41 -5.77
CA ASN A 28 -13.79 26.62 -6.47
C ASN A 28 -13.10 25.61 -5.52
N THR A 29 -12.83 26.01 -4.28
CA THR A 29 -12.26 25.11 -3.26
C THR A 29 -13.21 23.96 -2.95
N VAL A 30 -14.50 24.23 -2.77
CA VAL A 30 -15.51 23.17 -2.55
C VAL A 30 -15.57 22.25 -3.77
N MET A 31 -15.56 22.79 -4.98
CA MET A 31 -15.56 21.98 -6.20
C MET A 31 -14.32 21.09 -6.30
N LEU A 32 -13.13 21.60 -5.95
CA LEU A 32 -11.91 20.79 -5.89
C LEU A 32 -12.02 19.64 -4.90
N VAL A 33 -12.49 19.91 -3.67
CA VAL A 33 -12.67 18.87 -2.64
C VAL A 33 -13.67 17.80 -3.09
N VAL A 34 -14.75 18.19 -3.77
CA VAL A 34 -15.72 17.23 -4.33
C VAL A 34 -15.07 16.38 -5.43
N ILE A 35 -14.26 16.99 -6.30
CA ILE A 35 -13.55 16.28 -7.36
C ILE A 35 -12.54 15.29 -6.78
N THR A 36 -11.74 15.68 -5.79
CA THR A 36 -10.75 14.80 -5.14
C THR A 36 -11.44 13.66 -4.41
N ALA A 37 -12.54 13.93 -3.69
CA ALA A 37 -13.34 12.90 -3.03
C ALA A 37 -13.96 11.91 -4.04
N PHE A 38 -14.45 12.40 -5.19
CA PHE A 38 -15.00 11.54 -6.25
C PHE A 38 -13.93 10.64 -6.86
N ILE A 39 -12.76 11.22 -7.19
CA ILE A 39 -11.60 10.47 -7.71
C ILE A 39 -11.17 9.40 -6.70
N GLY A 40 -10.97 9.78 -5.45
CA GLY A 40 -10.55 8.86 -4.38
C GLY A 40 -11.56 7.73 -4.17
N SER A 41 -12.85 8.05 -4.10
CA SER A 41 -13.92 7.06 -3.95
C SER A 41 -13.99 6.10 -5.15
N PHE A 42 -13.78 6.61 -6.37
CA PHE A 42 -13.76 5.79 -7.57
C PHE A 42 -12.58 4.81 -7.58
N LEU A 43 -11.37 5.28 -7.28
CA LEU A 43 -10.19 4.41 -7.15
C LEU A 43 -10.37 3.38 -6.04
N LEU A 44 -10.98 3.79 -4.91
CA LEU A 44 -11.22 2.93 -3.75
C LEU A 44 -12.12 1.77 -4.13
N LYS A 45 -13.21 2.06 -4.86
CA LYS A 45 -14.11 1.04 -5.38
C LYS A 45 -13.38 0.09 -6.32
N GLN A 46 -12.63 0.62 -7.29
CA GLN A 46 -11.95 -0.22 -8.28
C GLN A 46 -10.92 -1.17 -7.64
N GLN A 47 -10.08 -0.64 -6.75
CA GLN A 47 -9.01 -1.42 -6.12
C GLN A 47 -9.50 -2.32 -5.01
N GLY A 48 -10.43 -1.83 -4.17
CA GLY A 48 -11.02 -2.63 -3.08
C GLY A 48 -11.69 -3.89 -3.60
N PHE A 49 -12.49 -3.81 -4.67
CA PHE A 49 -13.11 -5.00 -5.27
C PHE A 49 -12.08 -5.93 -5.92
N SER A 50 -11.05 -5.39 -6.58
CA SER A 50 -9.98 -6.19 -7.19
C SER A 50 -9.20 -6.99 -6.14
N THR A 51 -8.78 -6.33 -5.05
CA THR A 51 -8.05 -6.97 -3.95
C THR A 51 -8.89 -8.03 -3.25
N LEU A 52 -10.17 -7.75 -3.00
CA LEU A 52 -11.07 -8.73 -2.37
C LEU A 52 -11.22 -9.98 -3.25
N ARG A 53 -11.37 -9.81 -4.57
CA ARG A 53 -11.46 -10.93 -5.51
C ARG A 53 -10.17 -11.75 -5.56
N LYS A 54 -9.00 -11.09 -5.51
CA LYS A 54 -7.70 -11.77 -5.42
C LYS A 54 -7.59 -12.58 -4.12
N ALA A 55 -7.94 -11.98 -2.98
CA ALA A 55 -7.93 -12.67 -1.69
C ALA A 55 -8.83 -13.91 -1.69
N GLN A 56 -10.05 -13.79 -2.22
CA GLN A 56 -10.98 -14.92 -2.39
C GLN A 56 -10.38 -16.03 -3.27
N HIS A 57 -9.77 -15.65 -4.39
CA HIS A 57 -9.15 -16.60 -5.31
C HIS A 57 -7.95 -17.32 -4.68
N SER A 58 -7.07 -16.60 -3.98
CA SER A 58 -5.93 -17.19 -3.25
C SER A 58 -6.40 -18.17 -2.17
N MET A 59 -7.47 -17.84 -1.43
CA MET A 59 -8.10 -18.75 -0.46
C MET A 59 -8.68 -20.01 -1.11
N MET A 60 -9.36 -19.88 -2.26
CA MET A 60 -9.91 -21.02 -2.99
C MET A 60 -8.83 -21.96 -3.53
N GLN A 61 -7.63 -21.45 -3.79
CA GLN A 61 -6.47 -22.24 -4.23
C GLN A 61 -5.67 -22.85 -3.07
N GLY A 62 -6.09 -22.64 -1.81
CA GLY A 62 -5.34 -23.09 -0.64
C GLY A 62 -4.04 -22.32 -0.40
N GLN A 63 -3.86 -21.17 -1.06
CA GLN A 63 -2.72 -20.27 -0.83
C GLN A 63 -3.04 -19.32 0.33
N ASN A 64 -2.02 -18.93 1.10
CA ASN A 64 -2.20 -17.99 2.22
C ASN A 64 -2.33 -16.54 1.68
N PRO A 65 -3.49 -15.87 1.82
CA PRO A 65 -3.76 -14.55 1.24
C PRO A 65 -3.22 -13.40 2.12
N SER A 66 -2.13 -13.61 2.85
CA SER A 66 -1.62 -12.64 3.82
C SER A 66 -1.27 -11.28 3.18
N PHE A 67 -0.76 -11.30 1.94
CA PHE A 67 -0.41 -10.08 1.22
C PHE A 67 -1.65 -9.30 0.79
N GLU A 68 -2.64 -9.98 0.23
CA GLU A 68 -3.90 -9.39 -0.23
C GLU A 68 -4.71 -8.83 0.95
N MET A 69 -4.64 -9.46 2.12
CA MET A 69 -5.26 -8.94 3.34
C MET A 69 -4.61 -7.63 3.79
N LEU A 70 -3.27 -7.56 3.81
CA LEU A 70 -2.56 -6.33 4.16
C LEU A 70 -2.86 -5.22 3.15
N GLU A 71 -2.85 -5.54 1.85
CA GLU A 71 -3.16 -4.55 0.82
C GLU A 71 -4.63 -4.08 0.91
N GLY A 72 -5.56 -4.96 1.34
CA GLY A 72 -6.94 -4.61 1.65
C GLY A 72 -7.08 -3.66 2.85
N VAL A 73 -6.30 -3.87 3.91
CA VAL A 73 -6.26 -2.96 5.08
C VAL A 73 -5.76 -1.57 4.67
N VAL A 74 -4.69 -1.49 3.86
CA VAL A 74 -4.18 -0.21 3.35
C VAL A 74 -5.26 0.51 2.55
N ILE A 75 -5.96 -0.19 1.65
CA ILE A 75 -7.06 0.38 0.86
C ILE A 75 -8.18 0.90 1.77
N MET A 76 -8.55 0.15 2.81
CA MET A 76 -9.59 0.55 3.76
C MET A 76 -9.19 1.80 4.55
N VAL A 77 -7.97 1.85 5.08
CA VAL A 77 -7.45 3.00 5.82
C VAL A 77 -7.37 4.23 4.91
N SER A 78 -6.84 4.08 3.69
CA SER A 78 -6.84 5.14 2.67
C SER A 78 -8.25 5.66 2.36
N GLY A 79 -9.24 4.76 2.27
CA GLY A 79 -10.64 5.13 2.07
C GLY A 79 -11.22 5.93 3.24
N ILE A 80 -10.92 5.53 4.49
CA ILE A 80 -11.35 6.28 5.69
C ILE A 80 -10.70 7.66 5.73
N LEU A 81 -9.43 7.78 5.33
CA LEU A 81 -8.77 9.06 5.19
C LEU A 81 -9.51 9.94 4.16
N LEU A 82 -9.79 9.42 2.97
CA LEU A 82 -10.49 10.15 1.89
C LEU A 82 -11.92 10.57 2.22
N LEU A 83 -12.57 9.91 3.18
CA LEU A 83 -13.89 10.33 3.68
C LEU A 83 -13.82 11.61 4.50
N THR A 84 -12.64 11.97 5.02
CA THR A 84 -12.42 13.19 5.78
C THR A 84 -11.99 14.27 4.78
N PRO A 85 -12.89 15.18 4.35
CA PRO A 85 -12.56 16.14 3.29
C PRO A 85 -11.43 17.07 3.76
N GLY A 86 -10.26 16.94 3.15
CA GLY A 86 -9.05 17.69 3.48
C GLY A 86 -8.00 17.56 2.39
N PHE A 87 -7.28 18.63 2.06
CA PHE A 87 -6.27 18.58 1.00
C PHE A 87 -5.12 17.63 1.33
N ILE A 88 -4.69 17.59 2.59
CA ILE A 88 -3.56 16.75 3.00
C ILE A 88 -4.01 15.31 3.14
N THR A 89 -5.14 15.08 3.77
CA THR A 89 -5.74 13.77 3.99
C THR A 89 -6.14 13.13 2.67
N ASP A 90 -6.66 13.92 1.70
CA ASP A 90 -6.90 13.46 0.34
C ASP A 90 -5.61 13.04 -0.35
N THR A 91 -4.54 13.85 -0.23
CA THR A 91 -3.24 13.52 -0.83
C THR A 91 -2.67 12.22 -0.25
N VAL A 92 -2.68 12.08 1.08
CA VAL A 92 -2.19 10.86 1.76
C VAL A 92 -3.08 9.65 1.43
N GLY A 93 -4.39 9.83 1.43
CA GLY A 93 -5.36 8.80 1.09
C GLY A 93 -5.18 8.31 -0.34
N LEU A 94 -5.10 9.22 -1.31
CA LEU A 94 -4.83 8.92 -2.72
C LEU A 94 -3.45 8.28 -2.94
N LEU A 95 -2.41 8.72 -2.22
CA LEU A 95 -1.07 8.12 -2.29
C LEU A 95 -1.07 6.67 -1.82
N GLY A 96 -1.73 6.37 -0.71
CA GLY A 96 -1.87 4.98 -0.22
C GLY A 96 -2.75 4.11 -1.12
N LEU A 97 -3.65 4.75 -1.86
CA LEU A 97 -4.47 4.10 -2.87
C LEU A 97 -3.72 3.92 -4.19
N MET A 98 -2.66 4.67 -4.49
CA MET A 98 -1.93 4.47 -5.74
C MET A 98 -1.11 3.18 -5.70
N PRO A 99 -1.25 2.29 -6.71
CA PRO A 99 -0.52 1.01 -6.77
C PRO A 99 1.00 1.19 -6.85
N TRP A 100 1.48 2.35 -7.30
CA TRP A 100 2.90 2.70 -7.34
C TRP A 100 3.57 2.66 -5.95
N SER A 101 2.83 3.02 -4.90
CA SER A 101 3.34 2.92 -3.53
C SER A 101 3.73 1.49 -3.17
N ARG A 102 3.14 0.48 -3.81
CA ARG A 102 3.33 -0.95 -3.52
C ARG A 102 4.56 -1.54 -4.21
N GLU A 103 4.83 -1.15 -5.46
CA GLU A 103 5.99 -1.64 -6.20
C GLU A 103 7.32 -1.10 -5.65
N LEU A 104 7.35 0.14 -5.16
CA LEU A 104 8.56 0.71 -4.55
C LEU A 104 9.02 -0.08 -3.32
N LEU A 105 8.08 -0.59 -2.52
CA LEU A 105 8.40 -1.41 -1.35
C LEU A 105 8.89 -2.79 -1.78
N LEU A 106 8.29 -3.38 -2.82
CA LEU A 106 8.75 -4.65 -3.39
C LEU A 106 10.20 -4.55 -3.91
N ILE A 107 10.54 -3.49 -4.65
CA ILE A 107 11.90 -3.32 -5.18
C ILE A 107 12.91 -3.11 -4.04
N HIS A 108 12.55 -2.33 -3.01
CA HIS A 108 13.45 -2.08 -1.87
C HIS A 108 13.58 -3.28 -0.93
N PHE A 109 12.54 -4.10 -0.78
CA PHE A 109 12.54 -5.28 0.09
C PHE A 109 13.20 -6.50 -0.58
N LEU A 110 13.04 -6.65 -1.91
CA LEU A 110 13.72 -7.68 -2.69
C LEU A 110 15.24 -7.45 -2.75
N GLN A 111 15.71 -6.20 -2.86
CA GLN A 111 17.15 -5.92 -2.83
C GLN A 111 17.83 -6.28 -1.49
N LYS A 112 17.12 -6.17 -0.36
CA LYS A 112 17.72 -6.48 0.96
C LYS A 112 17.77 -7.97 1.30
N ASN A 113 16.91 -8.79 0.69
CA ASN A 113 16.82 -10.23 1.01
C ASN A 113 17.41 -11.15 -0.05
N THR A 114 17.63 -10.66 -1.29
CA THR A 114 18.18 -11.50 -2.37
C THR A 114 19.66 -11.85 -2.16
N GLU A 115 20.43 -11.01 -1.44
CA GLU A 115 21.81 -11.37 -1.08
C GLU A 115 21.90 -12.57 -0.11
N LYS A 116 20.87 -12.80 0.72
CA LYS A 116 20.88 -13.92 1.68
C LYS A 116 20.37 -15.22 1.07
N ILE A 117 19.45 -15.18 0.12
CA ILE A 117 18.91 -16.40 -0.51
C ILE A 117 19.88 -16.96 -1.56
N PHE A 118 20.60 -16.11 -2.31
CA PHE A 118 21.51 -16.58 -3.36
C PHE A 118 22.83 -17.17 -2.82
N LYS A 119 23.27 -16.75 -1.61
CA LYS A 119 24.47 -17.31 -0.97
C LYS A 119 24.26 -18.69 -0.33
N THR A 120 23.04 -19.06 0.06
CA THR A 120 22.78 -20.35 0.74
C THR A 120 22.62 -21.52 -0.24
N THR A 121 22.21 -21.28 -1.49
CA THR A 121 21.98 -22.38 -2.45
C THR A 121 23.26 -22.93 -3.11
N GLN A 122 24.37 -22.18 -3.13
CA GLN A 122 25.63 -22.67 -3.72
C GLN A 122 26.46 -23.56 -2.78
N THR A 123 26.38 -23.38 -1.46
CA THR A 123 27.23 -24.15 -0.53
C THR A 123 26.74 -25.60 -0.30
N THR A 124 25.46 -25.89 -0.56
CA THR A 124 24.93 -27.26 -0.40
C THR A 124 25.21 -28.14 -1.62
N LYS A 125 25.34 -27.56 -2.82
CA LYS A 125 25.57 -28.36 -4.05
C LYS A 125 27.01 -28.87 -4.21
N GLU A 126 27.97 -28.26 -3.52
CA GLU A 126 29.37 -28.72 -3.53
C GLU A 126 29.62 -29.86 -2.52
N LYS A 127 28.80 -29.98 -1.47
CA LYS A 127 28.98 -30.99 -0.42
C LYS A 127 28.34 -32.34 -0.73
N ASP A 128 27.40 -32.39 -1.66
CA ASP A 128 26.74 -33.62 -2.14
C ASP A 128 27.33 -34.10 -3.48
N ALA A 129 28.50 -33.58 -3.89
CA ALA A 129 29.29 -34.15 -4.99
C ALA A 129 29.95 -35.45 -4.50
N ILE A 130 29.09 -36.46 -4.40
CA ILE A 130 29.32 -37.89 -4.25
C ILE A 130 30.75 -38.28 -4.66
N GLU A 131 31.60 -38.49 -3.65
CA GLU A 131 32.72 -39.41 -3.72
C GLU A 131 32.14 -40.77 -4.13
N GLY A 132 32.25 -41.07 -5.42
CA GLY A 132 32.03 -42.39 -5.95
C GLY A 132 33.16 -43.28 -5.47
N GLU A 133 33.03 -43.85 -4.27
CA GLU A 133 33.83 -45.00 -3.88
C GLU A 133 33.35 -46.21 -4.69
N PHE A 134 34.09 -46.46 -5.77
CA PHE A 134 33.97 -47.63 -6.63
C PHE A 134 34.59 -48.81 -5.87
N TRP A 135 33.73 -49.66 -5.31
CA TRP A 135 34.16 -50.96 -4.80
C TRP A 135 34.29 -51.90 -6.00
N GLU A 136 35.52 -52.22 -6.41
CA GLU A 136 35.79 -53.32 -7.33
C GLU A 136 35.80 -54.64 -6.53
N ASP A 137 34.90 -55.55 -6.91
CA ASP A 137 34.82 -56.95 -6.45
C ASP A 137 35.95 -57.83 -7.02
#